data_AF-A0A452ZQM6-F1
#
_entry.id   AF-A0A452ZQM6-F1
#
_cell.length_a   1.000
_cell.length_b   1.000
_cell.length_c   1.000
_cell.angle_alpha   90.00
_cell.angle_beta   90.00
_cell.angle_gamma   90.00
#
_symmetry.space_group_name_H-M   'P 1'
#
loop_
_entity.id
_entity.type
_entity.pdbx_description
1 polymer ?
#
loop_
_entity_poly.entity_id
_entity_poly.type
_entity_poly.pdbx_seq_one_letter_code
_entity_poly.pdbx_strand_id
1 'polypeptide(L)'
;KVTFDAAKAASGAGNPMASILGSCEQNYDDLVDALEGVSRAMHKPGTSSESLVEKMTAASTYAGDCDNWYEERDVKSPYEVMQRHLAQMVSVALGLANKKL
;
A
#
# COMPACT_ATOMS: atom_id res chain seq x y z
N LYS A 1 10.78 -3.21 14.65
CA LYS A 1 10.30 -3.90 13.43
C LYS A 1 9.61 -5.20 13.86
N VAL A 2 8.29 -5.22 13.82
CA VAL A 2 7.51 -6.45 13.97
C VAL A 2 7.66 -7.19 12.65
N THR A 3 8.17 -8.42 12.67
CA THR A 3 8.33 -9.24 11.47
C THR A 3 7.01 -9.91 11.14
N PHE A 4 6.83 -10.36 9.88
CA PHE A 4 5.71 -11.22 9.49
C PHE A 4 5.50 -12.39 10.48
N ASP A 5 6.59 -12.94 11.02
CA ASP A 5 6.56 -13.98 12.04
C ASP A 5 5.97 -13.50 13.38
N ALA A 6 6.20 -12.24 13.78
CA ALA A 6 5.62 -11.67 14.99
C ALA A 6 4.12 -11.35 14.82
N ALA A 7 3.69 -10.89 13.63
CA ALA A 7 2.26 -10.73 13.31
C ALA A 7 1.55 -12.10 13.22
N LYS A 8 2.21 -13.10 12.64
CA LYS A 8 1.75 -14.50 12.60
C LYS A 8 1.69 -15.13 13.99
N ALA A 9 2.67 -14.88 14.85
CA ALA A 9 2.67 -15.33 16.24
C ALA A 9 1.54 -14.68 17.05
N ALA A 10 1.25 -13.38 16.83
CA ALA A 10 0.12 -12.69 17.43
C ALA A 10 -1.24 -13.23 16.91
N SER A 11 -1.33 -13.62 15.64
CA SER A 11 -2.52 -14.27 15.08
C SER A 11 -2.79 -15.67 15.64
N GLY A 12 -1.75 -16.36 16.10
CA GLY A 12 -1.85 -17.68 16.76
C GLY A 12 -2.64 -17.66 18.08
N ALA A 13 -2.94 -16.48 18.63
CA ALA A 13 -3.74 -16.29 19.83
C ALA A 13 -5.26 -16.12 19.57
N GLY A 14 -5.73 -16.10 18.31
CA GLY A 14 -7.16 -16.27 17.98
C GLY A 14 -7.98 -15.02 17.66
N ASN A 15 -7.38 -13.93 17.15
CA ASN A 15 -8.14 -12.76 16.67
C ASN A 15 -7.80 -12.42 15.20
N PRO A 16 -8.67 -12.76 14.22
CA PRO A 16 -8.48 -12.40 12.80
C PRO A 16 -8.26 -10.91 12.57
N MET A 17 -8.88 -10.03 13.37
CA MET A 17 -8.72 -8.58 13.26
C MET A 17 -7.28 -8.15 13.56
N ALA A 18 -6.65 -8.71 14.59
CA ALA A 18 -5.27 -8.38 14.93
C ALA A 18 -4.30 -8.77 13.80
N SER A 19 -4.54 -9.92 13.15
CA SER A 19 -3.77 -10.32 11.97
C SER A 19 -3.96 -9.36 10.81
N ILE A 20 -5.21 -8.98 10.51
CA ILE A 20 -5.52 -8.04 9.42
C ILE A 20 -4.82 -6.72 9.65
N LEU A 21 -4.96 -6.15 10.86
CA LEU A 21 -4.38 -4.85 11.19
C LEU A 21 -2.86 -4.88 11.09
N GLY A 22 -2.20 -5.95 11.54
CA GLY A 22 -0.75 -6.09 11.38
C GLY A 22 -0.30 -6.16 9.92
N SER A 23 -1.07 -6.85 9.06
CA SER A 23 -0.77 -6.90 7.62
C SER A 23 -1.08 -5.58 6.92
N CYS A 24 -2.13 -4.88 7.32
CA CYS A 24 -2.46 -3.54 6.83
C CYS A 24 -1.40 -2.50 7.23
N GLU A 25 -0.90 -2.54 8.46
CA GLU A 25 0.19 -1.68 8.93
C GLU A 25 1.42 -1.86 8.04
N GLN A 26 1.83 -3.10 7.79
CA GLN A 26 2.96 -3.39 6.91
C GLN A 26 2.73 -2.90 5.47
N ASN A 27 1.55 -3.13 4.90
CA ASN A 27 1.23 -2.64 3.56
C ASN A 27 1.27 -1.11 3.48
N TYR A 28 0.85 -0.40 4.53
CA TYR A 28 0.92 1.05 4.55
C TYR A 28 2.34 1.59 4.76
N ASP A 29 3.18 0.90 5.54
CA ASP A 29 4.62 1.20 5.60
C ASP A 29 5.28 1.03 4.22
N ASP A 30 5.01 -0.08 3.54
CA ASP A 30 5.52 -0.35 2.19
C ASP A 30 5.00 0.68 1.15
N LEU A 31 3.74 1.12 1.29
CA LEU A 31 3.17 2.21 0.50
C LEU A 31 3.92 3.53 0.73
N VAL A 32 4.18 3.90 1.98
CA VAL A 32 4.90 5.13 2.32
C VAL A 32 6.30 5.08 1.72
N ASP A 33 7.03 3.98 1.90
CA ASP A 33 8.37 3.79 1.33
C ASP A 33 8.36 3.90 -0.20
N ALA A 34 7.33 3.34 -0.87
CA ALA A 34 7.16 3.45 -2.31
C ALA A 34 6.88 4.90 -2.76
N LEU A 35 5.99 5.62 -2.07
CA LEU A 35 5.67 7.03 -2.37
C LEU A 35 6.87 7.95 -2.14
N GLU A 36 7.67 7.71 -1.09
CA GLU A 36 8.93 8.42 -0.91
C GLU A 36 9.92 8.11 -2.04
N GLY A 37 9.96 6.85 -2.50
CA GLY A 37 10.74 6.44 -3.67
C GLY A 37 10.36 7.19 -4.94
N VAL A 38 9.05 7.37 -5.16
CA VAL A 38 8.51 8.19 -6.27
C VAL A 38 8.94 9.65 -6.10
N SER A 39 8.77 10.22 -4.91
CA SER A 39 9.17 11.61 -4.62
C SER A 39 10.66 11.82 -4.92
N ARG A 40 11.54 10.94 -4.43
CA ARG A 40 12.99 11.00 -4.73
C ARG A 40 13.27 10.92 -6.23
N ALA A 41 12.56 10.05 -6.95
CA ALA A 41 12.71 9.90 -8.38
C ALA A 41 12.26 11.14 -9.16
N MET A 42 11.16 11.80 -8.76
CA MET A 42 10.67 13.04 -9.38
C MET A 42 11.67 14.20 -9.28
N HIS A 43 12.46 14.26 -8.21
CA HIS A 43 13.47 15.31 -8.02
C HIS A 43 14.83 14.96 -8.60
N LYS A 44 15.04 13.72 -9.05
CA LYS A 44 16.31 13.27 -9.64
C LYS A 44 16.36 13.64 -11.13
N PRO A 45 17.38 14.41 -11.57
CA PRO A 45 17.55 14.70 -12.99
C PRO A 45 17.70 13.41 -13.82
N GLY A 46 17.01 13.35 -14.96
CA GLY A 46 17.10 12.22 -15.89
C GLY A 46 16.24 11.00 -15.54
N THR A 47 15.40 11.07 -14.49
CA THR A 47 14.39 10.03 -14.25
C THR A 47 13.39 9.99 -15.41
N SER A 48 13.21 8.82 -16.01
CA SER A 48 12.22 8.60 -17.07
C SER A 48 10.81 8.52 -16.51
N SER A 49 9.82 8.87 -17.34
CA SER A 49 8.41 8.66 -17.03
C SER A 49 8.10 7.18 -16.74
N GLU A 50 8.69 6.25 -17.51
CA GLU A 50 8.55 4.80 -17.29
C GLU A 50 8.97 4.39 -15.88
N SER A 51 10.11 4.89 -15.39
CA SER A 51 10.57 4.59 -14.03
C SER A 51 9.67 5.19 -12.94
N LEU A 52 9.04 6.35 -13.20
CA LEU A 52 8.04 6.92 -12.30
C LEU A 52 6.76 6.09 -12.28
N VAL A 53 6.31 5.62 -13.45
CA VAL A 53 5.12 4.78 -13.60
C VAL A 53 5.31 3.43 -12.92
N GLU A 54 6.47 2.79 -13.08
CA GLU A 54 6.80 1.53 -12.39
C GLU A 54 6.71 1.69 -10.87
N LYS A 55 7.32 2.75 -10.33
CA LYS A 55 7.28 3.03 -8.87
C LYS A 55 5.87 3.36 -8.38
N MET A 56 5.11 4.14 -9.14
CA MET A 56 3.71 4.44 -8.81
C MET A 56 2.81 3.20 -8.91
N THR A 57 3.12 2.26 -9.79
CA THR A 57 2.39 0.98 -9.89
C THR A 57 2.59 0.16 -8.63
N ALA A 58 3.82 0.07 -8.12
CA ALA A 58 4.09 -0.59 -6.84
C ALA A 58 3.32 0.05 -5.68
N ALA A 59 3.33 1.39 -5.59
CA ALA A 59 2.51 2.11 -4.60
C ALA A 59 1.01 1.80 -4.75
N SER A 60 0.50 1.70 -5.98
CA SER A 60 -0.91 1.37 -6.22
C SER A 60 -1.29 -0.01 -5.70
N THR A 61 -0.38 -1.00 -5.79
CA THR A 61 -0.60 -2.34 -5.22
C THR A 61 -0.73 -2.27 -3.70
N TYR A 62 0.26 -1.67 -3.02
CA TYR A 62 0.27 -1.59 -1.56
C TYR A 62 -0.93 -0.84 -0.98
N ALA A 63 -1.43 0.19 -1.69
CA ALA A 63 -2.62 0.93 -1.28
C ALA A 63 -3.91 0.09 -1.28
N GLY A 64 -3.99 -0.95 -2.12
CA GLY A 64 -5.14 -1.85 -2.22
C GLY A 64 -5.05 -3.09 -1.35
N ASP A 65 -3.84 -3.57 -1.04
CA ASP A 65 -3.63 -4.88 -0.41
C ASP A 65 -4.27 -5.00 1.00
N CYS A 66 -4.47 -3.90 1.71
CA CYS A 66 -5.16 -3.95 3.01
C CYS A 66 -6.64 -4.37 2.87
N ASP A 67 -7.32 -4.03 1.77
CA ASP A 67 -8.71 -4.45 1.52
C ASP A 67 -8.78 -5.97 1.28
N ASN A 68 -7.82 -6.52 0.54
CA ASN A 68 -7.70 -7.95 0.27
C ASN A 68 -7.60 -8.76 1.58
N TRP A 69 -6.91 -8.25 2.61
CA TRP A 69 -6.81 -8.95 3.90
C TRP A 69 -8.13 -9.07 4.63
N TYR A 70 -9.00 -8.06 4.52
CA TYR A 70 -10.35 -8.09 5.07
C TYR A 70 -11.24 -9.04 4.27
N GLU A 71 -11.16 -9.02 2.94
CA GLU A 71 -11.90 -9.92 2.04
C GLU A 71 -11.53 -11.40 2.27
N GLU A 72 -10.23 -11.74 2.30
CA GLU A 72 -9.73 -13.11 2.49
C GLU A 72 -10.17 -13.73 3.83
N ARG A 73 -10.46 -12.91 4.83
CA ARG A 73 -10.86 -13.34 6.18
C ARG A 73 -12.35 -13.15 6.44
N ASP A 74 -13.12 -12.74 5.43
CA ASP A 74 -14.56 -12.46 5.52
C ASP A 74 -14.90 -11.52 6.70
N VAL A 75 -14.08 -10.48 6.89
CA VAL A 75 -14.27 -9.46 7.92
C VAL A 75 -14.58 -8.14 7.25
N LYS A 76 -15.67 -7.48 7.65
CA LYS A 76 -15.96 -6.13 7.17
C LYS A 76 -14.94 -5.13 7.72
N SER A 77 -14.26 -4.41 6.84
CA SER A 77 -13.35 -3.34 7.25
C SER A 77 -14.10 -2.18 7.90
N PRO A 78 -13.73 -1.75 9.11
CA PRO A 78 -14.22 -0.50 9.67
C PRO A 78 -13.55 0.74 9.03
N TYR A 79 -12.57 0.55 8.15
CA TYR A 79 -11.76 1.60 7.50
C TYR A 79 -11.98 1.70 5.98
N GLU A 80 -13.00 1.01 5.44
CA GLU A 80 -13.29 0.88 4.01
C GLU A 80 -13.29 2.23 3.25
N VAL A 81 -13.83 3.29 3.88
CA VAL A 81 -13.85 4.63 3.29
C VAL A 81 -12.43 5.20 3.14
N MET A 82 -11.60 5.05 4.17
CA MET A 82 -10.22 5.54 4.15
C MET A 82 -9.37 4.75 3.16
N GLN A 83 -9.48 3.42 3.17
CA GLN A 83 -8.82 2.52 2.21
C GLN A 83 -9.12 2.94 0.77
N ARG A 84 -10.40 3.18 0.43
CA ARG A 84 -10.80 3.65 -0.90
C ARG A 84 -10.22 5.02 -1.25
N HIS A 85 -10.29 5.98 -0.34
CA HIS A 85 -9.73 7.32 -0.60
C HIS A 85 -8.22 7.24 -0.87
N LEU A 86 -7.49 6.43 -0.12
CA LEU A 86 -6.06 6.23 -0.32
C LEU A 86 -5.76 5.60 -1.69
N ALA A 87 -6.46 4.51 -2.04
CA ALA A 87 -6.32 3.86 -3.35
C ALA A 87 -6.66 4.82 -4.52
N GLN A 88 -7.68 5.67 -4.35
CA GLN A 88 -8.03 6.70 -5.33
C GLN A 88 -6.95 7.77 -5.50
N MET A 89 -6.37 8.27 -4.39
CA MET A 89 -5.28 9.25 -4.46
C MET A 89 -4.05 8.69 -5.20
N VAL A 90 -3.67 7.46 -4.87
CA VAL A 90 -2.54 6.78 -5.54
C VAL A 90 -2.83 6.52 -7.02
N SER A 91 -4.06 6.13 -7.36
CA SER A 91 -4.51 5.95 -8.74
C SER A 91 -4.47 7.26 -9.55
N VAL A 92 -4.90 8.38 -8.96
CA VAL A 92 -4.80 9.71 -9.58
C VAL A 92 -3.34 10.08 -9.82
N ALA A 93 -2.46 9.88 -8.83
CA ALA A 93 -1.03 10.13 -8.97
C ALA A 93 -0.38 9.27 -10.07
N LEU A 94 -0.77 7.99 -10.18
CA LEU A 94 -0.32 7.09 -11.25
C LEU A 94 -0.82 7.58 -12.62
N GLY A 95 -2.08 8.01 -12.71
CA GLY A 95 -2.64 8.62 -13.92
C GLY A 95 -1.90 9.89 -14.36
N LEU A 96 -1.46 10.71 -13.40
CA LEU A 96 -0.63 11.89 -13.67
C LEU A 96 0.79 11.51 -14.12
N ALA A 97 1.40 10.48 -13.52
CA ALA A 97 2.69 9.97 -13.96
C ALA A 97 2.64 9.45 -15.41
N ASN A 98 1.55 8.75 -15.77
CA ASN A 98 1.31 8.27 -17.14
C ASN A 98 1.09 9.40 -18.16
N LYS A 99 0.50 10.54 -17.75
CA LYS A 99 0.27 11.70 -18.63
C LYS A 99 1.51 12.55 -18.92
N LYS A 100 2.64 12.32 -18.24
CA LYS A 100 3.91 13.00 -18.55
C LYS A 100 4.68 12.36 -19.72
N LEU A 101 4.06 11.42 -20.43
CA LEU A 101 4.43 10.98 -21.78
C LEU A 101 3.92 11.97 -22.83
#